data_AF-A0A8J7KM99-F1
#
_entry.id   AF-A0A8J7KM99-F1
#
_cell.length_a   1.000
_cell.length_b   1.000
_cell.length_c   1.000
_cell.angle_alpha   90.00
_cell.angle_beta   90.00
_cell.angle_gamma   90.00
#
_symmetry.space_group_name_H-M   'P 1'
#
loop_
_entity.id
_entity.type
_entity.pdbx_description
1 polymer ?
#
loop_
_entity_poly.entity_id
_entity_poly.type
_entity_poly.pdbx_seq_one_letter_code
_entity_poly.pdbx_strand_id
1 'polypeptide(L)' 'MEGTFTHDAHTLPVEKFRTWRLVKLTHRLPHELDDVAACELDWLLAIDDTVNQAKANRQQRESG' A
#
# COMPACT_ATOMS: atom_id res chain seq x y z
N MET A 1 15.56 17.28 19.62
CA MET A 1 16.37 16.40 18.76
C MET A 1 15.54 16.14 17.52
N GLU A 2 15.64 17.02 16.52
CA GLU A 2 14.93 16.84 15.24
C GLU A 2 15.77 15.91 14.38
N GLY A 3 15.41 14.63 14.34
CA GLY A 3 16.02 13.65 13.46
C GLY A 3 15.59 13.94 12.03
N THR A 4 16.47 14.50 11.22
CA THR A 4 16.28 14.59 9.77
C THR A 4 16.42 13.17 9.21
N PHE A 5 15.30 12.46 9.05
CA PHE A 5 15.30 11.14 8.42
C PHE A 5 15.55 11.31 6.92
N THR A 6 16.83 11.25 6.52
CA THR A 6 17.21 11.08 5.12
C THR A 6 16.89 9.65 4.70
N HIS A 7 15.61 9.37 4.49
CA HIS A 7 15.19 8.18 3.77
C HIS A 7 15.36 8.47 2.27
N ASP A 8 16.29 7.75 1.65
CA ASP A 8 16.39 7.66 0.20
C ASP A 8 15.01 7.25 -0.33
N ALA A 9 14.44 8.05 -1.24
CA ALA A 9 13.06 7.89 -1.72
C ALA A 9 12.81 6.50 -2.36
N HIS A 10 13.89 5.81 -2.72
CA HIS A 10 13.88 4.47 -3.30
C HIS A 10 13.93 3.33 -2.26
N THR A 11 14.05 3.66 -0.98
CA THR A 11 14.23 2.68 0.10
C THR A 11 13.21 2.91 1.22
N LEU A 12 11.94 3.12 0.86
CA LEU A 12 10.89 2.87 1.83
C LEU A 12 10.98 1.37 2.19
N PRO A 13 11.24 1.02 3.46
CA PRO A 13 11.23 -0.38 3.88
C PRO A 13 9.90 -0.99 3.44
N VAL A 14 9.91 -2.17 2.82
CA VAL A 14 8.72 -2.83 2.26
C VAL A 14 7.56 -2.82 3.26
N GLU A 15 7.86 -3.03 4.54
CA GLU A 15 6.90 -2.91 5.63
C GLU A 15 6.30 -1.51 5.82
N LYS A 16 7.10 -0.44 5.79
CA LYS A 16 6.57 0.94 5.92
C LYS A 16 5.69 1.30 4.72
N PHE A 17 6.06 0.85 3.52
CA PHE A 17 5.23 1.06 2.32
C PHE A 17 3.93 0.26 2.40
N ARG A 18 4.00 -1.00 2.85
CA ARG A 18 2.85 -1.86 3.11
C ARG A 18 1.89 -1.21 4.12
N THR A 19 2.39 -0.76 5.27
CA THR A 19 1.58 -0.05 6.27
C THR A 19 0.96 1.23 5.71
N TRP A 20 1.72 2.04 4.97
CA TRP A 20 1.18 3.25 4.35
C TRP A 20 0.04 2.95 3.37
N ARG A 21 0.18 1.92 2.52
CA ARG A 21 -0.90 1.49 1.61
C ARG A 21 -2.14 1.04 2.38
N LEU A 22 -1.96 0.23 3.42
CA LEU A 22 -3.07 -0.26 4.25
C LEU A 22 -3.81 0.88 4.95
N VAL A 23 -3.08 1.87 5.50
CA VAL A 23 -3.67 3.09 6.08
C VAL A 23 -4.50 3.84 5.03
N LYS A 24 -3.98 3.97 3.81
CA LYS A 24 -4.70 4.64 2.71
C LYS A 24 -5.95 3.89 2.26
N LEU A 25 -5.93 2.56 2.25
CA LEU A 25 -7.05 1.72 1.81
C LEU A 25 -8.14 1.59 2.88
N THR A 26 -7.75 1.45 4.15
CA THR A 26 -8.66 1.16 5.25
C THR A 26 -9.13 2.40 6.02
N HIS A 27 -8.48 3.54 5.79
CA HIS A 27 -8.67 4.78 6.55
C HIS A 27 -8.41 4.64 8.06
N ARG A 28 -7.63 3.62 8.45
CA ARG A 28 -7.21 3.35 9.83
C ARG A 28 -5.84 3.92 10.12
N LEU A 29 -5.57 4.19 11.39
CA LEU A 29 -4.24 4.52 11.88
C LEU A 29 -3.34 3.27 11.89
N PRO A 30 -2.01 3.41 11.80
CA PRO A 30 -1.09 2.27 11.76
C PRO A 30 -1.28 1.27 12.90
N HIS A 31 -1.52 1.74 14.12
CA HIS A 31 -1.68 0.87 15.30
C HIS A 31 -3.02 0.14 15.31
N GLU A 32 -4.04 0.62 14.61
CA GLU A 32 -5.34 -0.06 14.49
C GLU A 32 -5.29 -1.23 13.49
N LEU A 33 -4.18 -1.37 12.75
CA LEU A 33 -3.93 -2.52 11.89
C LEU A 33 -3.41 -3.73 12.68
N ASP A 34 -2.82 -3.50 13.86
CA ASP A 34 -2.28 -4.57 14.72
C ASP A 34 -3.39 -5.49 15.26
N ASP A 35 -4.62 -4.96 15.38
CA ASP A 35 -5.81 -5.72 15.77
C ASP A 35 -6.45 -6.52 14.62
N VAL A 36 -5.96 -6.34 13.40
CA VAL A 36 -6.48 -7.01 12.19
C VAL A 36 -5.61 -8.22 11.87
N ALA A 37 -6.23 -9.33 11.48
CA ALA A 37 -5.48 -10.51 11.10
C ALA A 37 -4.58 -10.20 9.90
N ALA A 38 -3.30 -10.59 9.98
CA ALA A 38 -2.33 -10.33 8.92
C ALA A 38 -2.80 -10.84 7.54
N CYS A 39 -3.49 -11.99 7.52
CA CYS A 39 -4.04 -12.54 6.28
C CYS A 39 -5.11 -11.63 5.66
N GLU A 40 -5.95 -10.95 6.44
CA GLU A 40 -6.95 -10.02 5.92
C GLU A 40 -6.29 -8.78 5.31
N LEU A 41 -5.24 -8.26 5.96
CA LEU A 41 -4.46 -7.14 5.44
C LEU A 41 -3.78 -7.50 4.11
N ASP A 42 -3.20 -8.70 4.01
CA ASP A 42 -2.59 -9.17 2.77
C ASP A 42 -3.62 -9.36 1.65
N TRP A 43 -4.81 -9.87 1.98
CA TRP A 43 -5.92 -9.98 1.04
C TRP A 43 -6.36 -8.62 0.48
N LEU A 44 -6.46 -7.59 1.32
CA LEU A 44 -6.81 -6.24 0.89
C LEU A 44 -5.79 -5.68 -0.12
N LEU A 45 -4.50 -5.90 0.13
CA LEU A 45 -3.43 -5.46 -0.77
C LEU A 45 -3.46 -6.22 -2.10
N ALA A 46 -3.67 -7.53 -2.07
CA ALA A 46 -3.78 -8.35 -3.28
C ALA A 46 -4.96 -7.91 -4.17
N ILE A 47 -6.10 -7.56 -3.56
CA ILE A 47 -7.26 -7.03 -4.27
C ILE A 47 -6.93 -5.66 -4.89
N ASP A 48 -6.32 -4.75 -4.14
CA ASP A 48 -5.93 -3.42 -4.65
C ASP A 48 -4.96 -3.54 -5.84
N ASP A 49 -3.95 -4.39 -5.75
CA ASP A 49 -3.01 -4.67 -6.84
C ASP A 49 -3.75 -5.20 -8.08
N THR A 50 -4.66 -6.15 -7.89
CA THR A 50 -5.46 -6.73 -8.98
C THR A 50 -6.34 -5.68 -9.67
N VAL A 51 -7.01 -4.82 -8.90
CA VAL A 51 -7.85 -3.74 -9.44
C VAL A 51 -7.00 -2.73 -10.22
N ASN A 52 -5.84 -2.35 -9.70
CA ASN A 52 -4.94 -1.41 -10.37
C ASN A 52 -4.39 -2.00 -11.68
N GLN A 53 -4.03 -3.30 -11.68
CA GLN A 53 -3.64 -3.99 -12.90
C GLN A 53 -4.78 -4.04 -13.93
N ALA A 54 -6.01 -4.33 -13.49
CA ALA A 54 -7.17 -4.35 -14.39
C ALA A 54 -7.44 -2.99 -15.03
N LYS A 55 -7.30 -1.89 -14.26
CA LYS A 55 -7.41 -0.52 -14.78
C LYS A 55 -6.32 -0.20 -15.80
N ALA A 56 -5.06 -0.55 -15.51
CA ALA A 56 -3.95 -0.34 -16.42
C ALA A 56 -4.15 -1.11 -17.74
N ASN A 57 -4.56 -2.37 -17.66
CA ASN A 57 -4.87 -3.19 -18.83
C ASN A 57 -5.98 -2.59 -19.69
N ARG A 58 -7.01 -2.00 -19.05
CA ARG A 58 -8.09 -1.31 -19.76
C ARG A 58 -7.58 -0.07 -20.49
N GLN A 59 -6.78 0.77 -19.82
CA GLN A 59 -6.22 1.98 -20.43
C GLN A 59 -5.34 1.66 -21.64
N GLN A 60 -4.54 0.58 -21.57
CA GLN A 60 -3.72 0.12 -22.69
C GLN A 60 -4.57 -0.29 -23.90
N ARG A 61 -5.72 -0.94 -23.68
CA ARG A 61 -6.65 -1.33 -24.75
C ARG A 61 -7.39 -0.14 -25.37
N GLU A 62 -7.61 0.92 -24.59
CA GLU A 62 -8.30 2.14 -25.06
C GLU A 62 -7.33 3.10 -25.79
N SER A 63 -6.01 2.92 -25.64
CA SER A 63 -4.97 3.81 -26.19
C SER A 63 -4.26 3.24 -27.43
N GLY A 64 -4.57 2.00 -27.84
CA GLY A 64 -4.00 1.33 -29.02
C GLY A 64 -5.06 1.01 -30.05
#